data_AF-A0A973FTY4-F1
#
_entry.id   AF-A0A973FTY4-F1
#
_cell.length_a   1.000
_cell.length_b   1.000
_cell.length_c   1.000
_cell.angle_alpha   90.00
_cell.angle_beta   90.00
_cell.angle_gamma   90.00
#
_symmetry.space_group_name_H-M   'P 1'
#
loop_
_entity.id
_entity.type
_entity.pdbx_description
1 polymer ?
#
loop_
_entity_poly.entity_id
_entity_poly.type
_entity_poly.pdbx_seq_one_letter_code
_entity_poly.pdbx_strand_id
1 'polypeptide(L)'
;LPDQRLLLEERLVGREVSVLALCDGSRLMVLPPARDHKRVGDGDTGPNTGGMGVVAPVDDVSQAQLDHIVATCLQPVINVLAARGTPFRGVLYAGMMLTEMGPRVLEYNARFGDPEAQALVPLIEGDLLEALYGCATGQLHVEKLRRRKGYAVCVVLCAAGYPERPRKGDPIRGVEAVDDDKVIIFHAGTALGANGLCTAGGRVIGVTGLGGTLRQARERAYECAAGIRFEGKHYRTDIGKEA
;
A
#
# COMPACT_ATOMS: atom_id res chain seq x y z
N LEU A 1 18.56 -11.51 24.18
CA LEU A 1 19.23 -12.39 23.19
C LEU A 1 20.57 -11.73 22.83
N PRO A 2 21.72 -12.44 22.85
CA PRO A 2 23.06 -11.81 22.88
C PRO A 2 23.48 -11.00 21.63
N ASP A 3 22.75 -11.07 20.52
CA ASP A 3 23.07 -10.37 19.27
C ASP A 3 22.05 -9.29 18.86
N GLN A 4 21.22 -8.80 19.79
CA GLN A 4 20.28 -7.73 19.47
C GLN A 4 20.99 -6.37 19.41
N ARG A 5 21.16 -5.84 18.19
CA ARG A 5 21.48 -4.43 17.97
C ARG A 5 20.19 -3.61 18.02
N LEU A 6 20.21 -2.52 18.77
CA LEU A 6 19.13 -1.55 18.85
C LEU A 6 19.51 -0.32 18.04
N LEU A 7 18.54 0.23 17.31
CA LEU A 7 18.65 1.52 16.64
C LEU A 7 17.89 2.55 17.49
N LEU A 8 18.58 3.61 17.93
CA LEU A 8 17.97 4.75 18.63
C LEU A 8 17.97 5.93 17.65
N GLU A 9 16.78 6.47 17.39
CA GLU A 9 16.58 7.53 16.40
C GLU A 9 15.87 8.73 17.02
N GLU A 10 15.98 9.88 16.36
CA GLU A 10 15.19 11.04 16.76
C GLU A 10 13.69 10.77 16.57
N ARG A 11 12.86 11.34 17.46
CA ARG A 11 11.41 11.27 17.31
C ARG A 11 10.97 12.32 16.30
N LEU A 12 10.52 11.86 15.14
CA LEU A 12 9.90 12.70 14.12
C LEU A 12 8.40 12.91 14.39
N VAL A 13 7.90 14.09 14.04
CA VAL A 13 6.48 14.45 14.14
C VAL A 13 6.04 15.01 12.80
N GLY A 14 4.91 14.52 12.29
CA GLY A 14 4.41 14.87 10.98
C GLY A 14 3.34 13.90 10.48
N ARG A 15 3.00 14.01 9.19
CA ARG A 15 2.12 13.04 8.53
C ARG A 15 2.95 11.97 7.85
N GLU A 16 2.61 10.69 8.05
CA GLU A 16 3.25 9.60 7.30
C GLU A 16 2.80 9.58 5.83
N VAL A 17 3.74 9.22 4.96
CA VAL A 17 3.50 8.96 3.54
C VAL A 17 4.46 7.86 3.05
N SER A 18 3.99 7.01 2.15
CA SER A 18 4.78 6.01 1.46
C SER A 18 5.05 6.49 0.03
N VAL A 19 6.32 6.53 -0.37
CA VAL A 19 6.74 6.84 -1.75
C VAL A 19 7.46 5.62 -2.30
N LEU A 20 6.91 5.03 -3.35
CA LEU A 20 7.44 3.82 -3.97
C LEU A 20 7.95 4.13 -5.37
N ALA A 21 8.97 3.40 -5.80
CA ALA A 21 9.46 3.46 -7.18
C ALA A 21 9.84 2.09 -7.72
N LEU A 22 9.55 1.87 -9.01
CA LEU A 22 10.10 0.78 -9.80
C LEU A 22 11.54 1.13 -10.19
N CYS A 23 12.50 0.23 -10.00
CA CYS A 23 13.93 0.50 -10.17
C CYS A 23 14.62 -0.59 -11.00
N ASP A 24 15.50 -0.19 -11.92
CA ASP A 24 16.26 -1.10 -12.81
C ASP A 24 17.75 -1.23 -12.46
N GLY A 25 18.15 -0.63 -11.35
CA GLY A 25 19.55 -0.55 -10.91
C GLY A 25 20.23 0.76 -11.27
N SER A 26 19.63 1.61 -12.10
CA SER A 26 20.15 2.93 -12.47
C SER A 26 19.08 4.02 -12.55
N ARG A 27 17.92 3.67 -13.09
CA ARG A 27 16.75 4.54 -13.26
C ARG A 27 15.63 4.09 -12.35
N LEU A 28 14.70 5.01 -12.12
CA LEU A 28 13.49 4.74 -11.35
C LEU A 28 12.26 5.39 -11.99
N MET A 29 11.09 4.76 -11.80
CA MET A 29 9.77 5.34 -12.04
C MET A 29 9.04 5.44 -10.71
N VAL A 30 8.68 6.65 -10.33
CA VAL A 30 8.01 6.95 -9.06
C VAL A 30 6.51 6.69 -9.21
N LEU A 31 5.95 5.95 -8.26
CA LEU A 31 4.51 5.73 -8.14
C LEU A 31 3.85 6.89 -7.37
N PRO A 32 2.54 7.09 -7.48
CA PRO A 32 1.84 8.10 -6.70
C PRO A 32 2.14 7.95 -5.19
N PRO A 33 2.28 9.06 -4.43
CA PRO A 33 2.45 8.96 -2.99
C PRO A 33 1.19 8.36 -2.37
N ALA A 34 1.36 7.41 -1.46
CA ALA A 34 0.28 6.70 -0.80
C ALA A 34 0.32 6.90 0.72
N ARG A 35 -0.80 6.66 1.40
CA ARG A 35 -0.85 6.66 2.87
C ARG A 35 -1.50 5.40 3.37
N ASP A 36 -0.70 4.60 4.08
CA ASP A 36 -1.15 3.45 4.85
C ASP A 36 -1.65 3.86 6.24
N HIS A 37 -2.59 3.08 6.76
CA HIS A 37 -3.19 3.23 8.08
C HIS A 37 -2.86 2.00 8.91
N LYS A 38 -1.75 2.07 9.66
CA LYS A 38 -1.19 0.92 10.38
C LYS A 38 -2.00 0.50 11.60
N ARG A 39 -2.72 1.42 12.25
CA ARG A 39 -3.44 1.17 13.50
C ARG A 39 -4.75 0.44 13.25
N VAL A 40 -5.11 -0.51 14.12
CA VAL A 40 -6.29 -1.38 13.93
C VAL A 40 -7.62 -0.62 13.99
N GLY A 41 -7.70 0.41 14.83
CA GLY A 41 -8.94 1.15 15.08
C GLY A 41 -9.00 2.51 14.37
N ASP A 42 -10.21 3.01 14.21
CA ASP A 42 -10.49 4.37 13.72
C ASP A 42 -9.78 5.41 14.60
N GLY A 43 -9.41 6.54 14.00
CA GLY A 43 -8.66 7.60 14.68
C GLY A 43 -7.26 7.17 15.12
N ASP A 44 -6.67 6.22 14.39
CA ASP A 44 -5.34 5.67 14.67
C ASP A 44 -5.17 5.07 16.07
N THR A 45 -6.21 4.39 16.56
CA THR A 45 -6.25 3.77 17.88
C THR A 45 -5.86 2.29 17.89
N GLY A 46 -5.47 1.79 19.06
CA GLY A 46 -5.13 0.37 19.26
C GLY A 46 -3.74 -0.03 18.76
N PRO A 47 -3.43 -1.34 18.72
CA PRO A 47 -2.12 -1.84 18.30
C PRO A 47 -1.78 -1.52 16.83
N ASN A 48 -0.49 -1.49 16.53
CA ASN A 48 0.00 -1.49 15.15
C ASN A 48 -0.33 -2.82 14.47
N THR A 49 -0.55 -2.76 13.17
CA THR A 49 -0.89 -3.90 12.32
C THR A 49 -0.01 -3.87 11.06
N GLY A 50 -0.18 -4.85 10.17
CA GLY A 50 0.42 -4.79 8.83
C GLY A 50 -0.30 -3.84 7.85
N GLY A 51 -1.16 -2.93 8.32
CA GLY A 51 -1.93 -2.01 7.49
C GLY A 51 -3.41 -2.38 7.39
N MET A 52 -4.30 -1.44 7.71
CA MET A 52 -5.76 -1.56 7.67
C MET A 52 -6.39 -0.95 6.42
N GLY A 53 -5.62 -0.22 5.63
CA GLY A 53 -6.10 0.40 4.41
C GLY A 53 -5.18 1.48 3.90
N VAL A 54 -5.25 1.73 2.59
CA VAL A 54 -4.38 2.67 1.90
C VAL A 54 -5.19 3.62 1.02
N VAL A 55 -4.73 4.86 0.94
CA VAL A 55 -5.20 5.86 -0.02
C VAL A 55 -4.06 6.22 -0.97
N ALA A 56 -4.35 6.29 -2.27
CA ALA A 56 -3.43 6.78 -3.28
C ALA A 56 -4.18 7.51 -4.41
N PRO A 57 -3.65 8.62 -4.98
CA PRO A 57 -2.61 9.45 -4.38
C PRO A 57 -3.08 10.10 -3.06
N VAL A 58 -2.16 10.73 -2.35
CA VAL A 58 -2.49 11.74 -1.33
C VAL A 58 -2.25 13.15 -1.87
N ASP A 59 -3.15 14.08 -1.53
CA ASP A 59 -3.13 15.45 -2.06
C ASP A 59 -2.21 16.40 -1.28
N ASP A 60 -1.77 16.01 -0.09
CA ASP A 60 -0.85 16.79 0.74
C ASP A 60 0.63 16.60 0.38
N VAL A 61 0.91 15.97 -0.77
CA VAL A 61 2.23 15.90 -1.39
C VAL A 61 2.15 16.51 -2.78
N SER A 62 2.67 17.73 -2.90
CA SER A 62 2.77 18.41 -4.20
C SER A 62 3.77 17.70 -5.12
N GLN A 63 3.64 17.92 -6.44
CA GLN A 63 4.60 17.38 -7.40
C GLN A 63 6.03 17.87 -7.13
N ALA A 64 6.21 19.15 -6.76
CA ALA A 64 7.52 19.70 -6.42
C ALA A 64 8.14 19.01 -5.19
N GLN A 65 7.31 18.67 -4.18
CA GLN A 65 7.77 17.93 -3.02
C GLN A 65 8.09 16.48 -3.38
N LEU A 66 7.31 15.84 -4.25
CA LEU A 66 7.62 14.50 -4.76
C LEU A 66 8.95 14.49 -5.52
N ASP A 67 9.18 15.45 -6.41
CA ASP A 67 10.44 15.59 -7.15
C ASP A 67 11.63 15.79 -6.20
N HIS A 68 11.44 16.59 -5.14
CA HIS A 68 12.44 16.78 -4.10
C HIS A 68 12.75 15.48 -3.34
N ILE A 69 11.72 14.71 -2.97
CA ILE A 69 11.88 13.39 -2.32
C ILE A 69 12.67 12.46 -3.23
N VAL A 70 12.38 12.46 -4.53
CA VAL A 70 13.05 11.60 -5.50
C VAL A 70 14.53 11.96 -5.62
N ALA A 71 14.83 13.25 -5.74
CA ALA A 71 16.19 13.75 -5.89
C ALA A 71 17.05 13.55 -4.63
N THR A 72 16.46 13.59 -3.44
CA THR A 72 17.21 13.57 -2.16
C THR A 72 17.16 12.23 -1.43
N CYS A 73 16.12 11.43 -1.63
CA CYS A 73 15.88 10.21 -0.88
C CYS A 73 15.94 8.95 -1.76
N LEU A 74 15.31 8.94 -2.95
CA LEU A 74 15.23 7.73 -3.76
C LEU A 74 16.43 7.55 -4.70
N GLN A 75 16.67 8.50 -5.61
CA GLN A 75 17.73 8.38 -6.60
C GLN A 75 19.14 8.26 -5.98
N PRO A 76 19.49 8.96 -4.89
CA PRO A 76 20.78 8.76 -4.24
C PRO A 76 21.02 7.33 -3.74
N VAL A 77 19.98 6.65 -3.23
CA VAL A 77 20.07 5.25 -2.80
C VAL A 77 20.39 4.35 -3.99
N ILE A 78 19.70 4.54 -5.12
CA ILE A 78 19.95 3.78 -6.36
C ILE A 78 21.38 4.00 -6.85
N ASN A 79 21.82 5.26 -6.91
CA ASN A 79 23.17 5.61 -7.37
C ASN A 79 24.27 4.99 -6.49
N VAL A 80 24.12 5.07 -5.16
CA VAL A 80 25.11 4.52 -4.21
C VAL A 80 25.16 3.00 -4.29
N LEU A 81 24.01 2.33 -4.38
CA LEU A 81 23.96 0.87 -4.49
C LEU A 81 24.58 0.38 -5.80
N ALA A 82 24.35 1.09 -6.91
CA ALA A 82 25.01 0.82 -8.18
C ALA A 82 26.53 1.02 -8.10
N ALA A 83 26.99 2.14 -7.51
CA ALA A 83 28.42 2.44 -7.36
C ALA A 83 29.15 1.41 -6.47
N ARG A 84 28.44 0.76 -5.54
CA ARG A 84 28.96 -0.33 -4.69
C ARG A 84 29.00 -1.70 -5.39
N GLY A 85 28.57 -1.79 -6.65
CA GLY A 85 28.48 -3.05 -7.39
C GLY A 85 27.29 -3.92 -6.97
N THR A 86 26.31 -3.35 -6.24
CA THR A 86 25.10 -4.04 -5.77
C THR A 86 23.85 -3.28 -6.23
N PRO A 87 23.62 -3.12 -7.55
CA PRO A 87 22.52 -2.30 -8.06
C PRO A 87 21.16 -2.80 -7.57
N PHE A 88 20.30 -1.87 -7.13
CA PHE A 88 18.97 -2.20 -6.63
C PHE A 88 17.96 -2.33 -7.78
N ARG A 89 17.36 -3.51 -7.91
CA ARG A 89 16.34 -3.83 -8.92
C ARG A 89 15.07 -4.31 -8.25
N GLY A 90 13.92 -3.79 -8.68
CA GLY A 90 12.61 -4.12 -8.10
C GLY A 90 11.90 -2.88 -7.59
N VAL A 91 11.25 -2.98 -6.43
CA VAL A 91 10.45 -1.88 -5.86
C VAL A 91 11.15 -1.30 -4.66
N LEU A 92 11.63 -0.06 -4.79
CA LEU A 92 12.14 0.70 -3.66
C LEU A 92 10.95 1.39 -3.00
N TYR A 93 10.66 1.01 -1.76
CA TYR A 93 9.67 1.66 -0.92
C TYR A 93 10.41 2.55 0.07
N ALA A 94 10.02 3.82 0.17
CA ALA A 94 10.44 4.74 1.22
C ALA A 94 9.22 5.08 2.11
N GLY A 95 9.27 4.68 3.39
CA GLY A 95 8.35 5.15 4.41
C GLY A 95 8.87 6.47 4.95
N MET A 96 8.05 7.51 4.93
CA MET A 96 8.51 8.87 5.21
C MET A 96 7.58 9.59 6.18
N MET A 97 8.16 10.53 6.92
CA MET A 97 7.44 11.51 7.73
C MET A 97 7.54 12.88 7.06
N LEU A 98 6.40 13.52 6.80
CA LEU A 98 6.31 14.90 6.35
C LEU A 98 6.34 15.82 7.57
N THR A 99 7.53 16.32 7.90
CA THR A 99 7.76 17.20 9.06
C THR A 99 7.71 18.67 8.67
N GLU A 100 7.66 19.57 9.65
CA GLU A 100 7.78 21.01 9.42
C GLU A 100 9.10 21.40 8.73
N MET A 101 10.15 20.59 8.91
CA MET A 101 11.47 20.78 8.30
C MET A 101 11.60 20.09 6.93
N GLY A 102 10.53 19.48 6.43
CA GLY A 102 10.51 18.73 5.17
C GLY A 102 10.42 17.20 5.34
N PRO A 103 10.48 16.45 4.23
CA PRO A 103 10.33 15.00 4.24
C PRO A 103 11.56 14.30 4.84
N ARG A 104 11.32 13.35 5.75
CA ARG A 104 12.37 12.55 6.41
C ARG A 104 12.06 11.07 6.22
N VAL A 105 13.05 10.30 5.81
CA VAL A 105 12.91 8.84 5.66
C VAL A 105 12.87 8.19 7.05
N LEU A 106 11.87 7.34 7.27
CA LEU A 106 11.76 6.46 8.43
C LEU A 106 12.41 5.10 8.14
N GLU A 107 12.10 4.54 6.97
CA GLU A 107 12.55 3.20 6.59
C GLU A 107 12.55 3.01 5.08
N TYR A 108 13.35 2.03 4.63
CA TYR A 108 13.26 1.49 3.27
C TYR A 108 12.76 0.05 3.32
N ASN A 109 11.86 -0.30 2.39
CA ASN A 109 11.49 -1.67 2.10
C ASN A 109 11.90 -2.02 0.66
N ALA A 110 12.31 -3.27 0.43
CA ALA A 110 12.83 -3.75 -0.87
C ALA A 110 11.78 -4.46 -1.73
N ARG A 111 10.50 -4.09 -1.57
CA ARG A 111 9.34 -4.74 -2.19
C ARG A 111 8.13 -3.81 -2.15
N PHE A 112 7.05 -4.19 -2.83
CA PHE A 112 5.78 -3.51 -2.65
C PHE A 112 5.29 -3.57 -1.20
N GLY A 113 4.71 -2.47 -0.73
CA GLY A 113 3.93 -2.44 0.50
C GLY A 113 2.65 -3.29 0.38
N ASP A 114 2.18 -3.80 1.50
CA ASP A 114 0.86 -4.43 1.60
C ASP A 114 0.16 -3.78 2.80
N PRO A 115 -0.96 -3.03 2.60
CA PRO A 115 -1.82 -3.05 1.41
C PRO A 115 -1.48 -2.01 0.31
N GLU A 116 -0.33 -1.34 0.32
CA GLU A 116 -0.04 -0.25 -0.64
C GLU A 116 -0.12 -0.69 -2.11
N ALA A 117 0.35 -1.91 -2.42
CA ALA A 117 0.22 -2.48 -3.76
C ALA A 117 -1.23 -2.47 -4.27
N GLN A 118 -2.19 -2.74 -3.39
CA GLN A 118 -3.60 -2.90 -3.72
C GLN A 118 -4.22 -1.57 -4.16
N ALA A 119 -3.72 -0.43 -3.67
CA ALA A 119 -4.12 0.89 -4.12
C ALA A 119 -3.25 1.43 -5.28
N LEU A 120 -1.95 1.13 -5.30
CA LEU A 120 -1.01 1.70 -6.28
C LEU A 120 -1.04 1.00 -7.64
N VAL A 121 -1.06 -0.34 -7.67
CA VAL A 121 -1.04 -1.12 -8.92
C VAL A 121 -2.22 -0.76 -9.84
N PRO A 122 -3.47 -0.61 -9.35
CA PRO A 122 -4.59 -0.18 -10.19
C PRO A 122 -4.44 1.21 -10.81
N LEU A 123 -3.55 2.05 -10.26
CA LEU A 123 -3.26 3.40 -10.76
C LEU A 123 -2.09 3.42 -11.76
N ILE A 124 -1.53 2.27 -12.11
CA ILE A 124 -0.54 2.15 -13.18
C ILE A 124 -1.28 1.90 -14.51
N GLU A 125 -1.02 2.75 -15.50
CA GLU A 125 -1.41 2.55 -16.89
C GLU A 125 -0.20 2.07 -17.70
N GLY A 126 -0.42 1.06 -18.54
CA GLY A 126 0.64 0.38 -19.30
C GLY A 126 0.75 -1.10 -18.92
N ASP A 127 1.76 -1.79 -19.46
CA ASP A 127 2.02 -3.19 -19.15
C ASP A 127 2.91 -3.30 -17.91
N LEU A 128 2.30 -3.67 -16.78
CA LEU A 128 3.03 -3.87 -15.53
C LEU A 128 4.01 -5.05 -15.62
N LEU A 129 3.70 -6.11 -16.37
CA LEU A 129 4.62 -7.23 -16.54
C LEU A 129 5.88 -6.79 -17.29
N GLU A 130 5.72 -6.00 -18.36
CA GLU A 130 6.85 -5.40 -19.08
C GLU A 130 7.69 -4.51 -18.16
N ALA A 131 7.06 -3.69 -17.32
CA ALA A 131 7.75 -2.86 -16.34
C ALA A 131 8.58 -3.67 -15.34
N LEU A 132 7.99 -4.71 -14.76
CA LEU A 132 8.63 -5.58 -13.78
C LEU A 132 9.79 -6.37 -14.42
N TYR A 133 9.60 -6.86 -15.65
CA TYR A 133 10.66 -7.48 -16.43
C TYR A 133 11.81 -6.51 -16.73
N GLY A 134 11.49 -5.27 -17.09
CA GLY A 134 12.45 -4.19 -17.26
C GLY A 134 13.25 -3.92 -15.98
N CYS A 135 12.60 -3.90 -14.82
CA CYS A 135 13.29 -3.78 -13.52
C CYS A 135 14.27 -4.93 -13.30
N ALA A 136 13.82 -6.18 -13.50
CA ALA A 136 14.64 -7.37 -13.29
C ALA A 136 15.87 -7.44 -14.22
N THR A 137 15.70 -7.00 -15.47
CA THR A 137 16.75 -7.07 -16.51
C THR A 137 17.61 -5.82 -16.61
N GLY A 138 17.27 -4.73 -15.92
CA GLY A 138 18.02 -3.46 -16.01
C GLY A 138 17.63 -2.60 -17.22
N GLN A 139 16.42 -2.79 -17.76
CA GLN A 139 15.91 -2.15 -18.97
C GLN A 139 14.52 -1.56 -18.73
N LEU A 140 14.33 -0.79 -17.65
CA LEU A 140 13.02 -0.18 -17.37
C LEU A 140 12.72 0.96 -18.36
N HIS A 141 11.67 0.78 -19.15
CA HIS A 141 11.15 1.78 -20.09
C HIS A 141 10.10 2.67 -19.40
N VAL A 142 10.57 3.63 -18.61
CA VAL A 142 9.72 4.52 -17.79
C VAL A 142 8.66 5.27 -18.63
N GLU A 143 8.98 5.58 -19.88
CA GLU A 143 8.13 6.29 -20.84
C GLU A 143 6.88 5.50 -21.28
N LYS A 144 6.91 4.18 -21.12
CA LYS A 144 5.77 3.30 -21.47
C LYS A 144 4.73 3.21 -20.35
N LEU A 145 5.04 3.74 -19.18
CA LEU A 145 4.16 3.69 -18.03
C LEU A 145 3.60 5.08 -17.76
N ARG A 146 2.31 5.11 -17.46
CA ARG A 146 1.60 6.33 -17.09
C ARG A 146 0.89 6.12 -15.78
N ARG A 147 0.60 7.23 -15.12
CA ARG A 147 -0.24 7.23 -13.96
C ARG A 147 -1.69 7.44 -14.41
N ARG A 148 -2.57 6.52 -14.01
CA ARG A 148 -4.02 6.69 -14.12
C ARG A 148 -4.46 7.95 -13.38
N LYS A 149 -5.31 8.76 -14.00
CA LYS A 149 -5.97 9.88 -13.31
C LYS A 149 -7.01 9.35 -12.32
N GLY A 150 -7.12 10.00 -11.16
CA GLY A 150 -8.07 9.64 -10.10
C GLY A 150 -7.39 9.07 -8.87
N TYR A 151 -8.20 8.37 -8.07
CA TYR A 151 -7.86 7.87 -6.74
C TYR A 151 -8.22 6.40 -6.60
N ALA A 152 -7.49 5.73 -5.71
CA ALA A 152 -7.75 4.39 -5.23
C ALA A 152 -7.79 4.41 -3.70
N VAL A 153 -8.78 3.74 -3.12
CA VAL A 153 -8.90 3.54 -1.67
C VAL A 153 -9.06 2.05 -1.43
N CYS A 154 -8.08 1.47 -0.72
CA CYS A 154 -8.11 0.08 -0.30
C CYS A 154 -8.51 -0.02 1.18
N VAL A 155 -9.54 -0.79 1.48
CA VAL A 155 -9.99 -1.11 2.85
C VAL A 155 -9.71 -2.58 3.13
N VAL A 156 -9.00 -2.87 4.23
CA VAL A 156 -8.69 -4.26 4.60
C VAL A 156 -9.74 -4.79 5.57
N LEU A 157 -10.38 -5.89 5.17
CA LEU A 157 -11.29 -6.67 5.99
C LEU A 157 -10.49 -7.69 6.80
N CYS A 158 -10.61 -7.64 8.12
CA CYS A 158 -9.85 -8.45 9.06
C CYS A 158 -10.74 -9.47 9.79
N ALA A 159 -10.17 -10.63 10.08
CA ALA A 159 -10.79 -11.69 10.86
C ALA A 159 -10.97 -11.28 12.32
N ALA A 160 -11.95 -11.87 13.01
CA ALA A 160 -12.15 -11.68 14.44
C ALA A 160 -10.85 -11.91 15.23
N GLY A 161 -10.49 -11.01 16.15
CA GLY A 161 -9.31 -11.15 17.01
C GLY A 161 -7.98 -10.71 16.38
N TYR A 162 -7.94 -10.28 15.12
CA TYR A 162 -6.77 -9.58 14.56
C TYR A 162 -6.55 -8.23 15.29
N PRO A 163 -5.31 -7.80 15.58
CA PRO A 163 -4.03 -8.39 15.18
C PRO A 163 -3.45 -9.48 16.08
N GLU A 164 -4.06 -9.78 17.22
CA GLU A 164 -3.46 -10.68 18.23
C GLU A 164 -3.67 -12.16 17.92
N ARG A 165 -4.94 -12.59 17.83
CA ARG A 165 -5.34 -13.99 17.68
C ARG A 165 -6.44 -14.12 16.64
N PRO A 166 -6.11 -13.97 15.34
CA PRO A 166 -7.10 -14.01 14.27
C PRO A 166 -7.75 -15.39 14.16
N ARG A 167 -9.09 -15.43 14.20
CA ARG A 167 -9.88 -16.64 13.96
C ARG A 167 -9.87 -17.03 12.48
N LYS A 168 -9.79 -18.32 12.21
CA LYS A 168 -9.78 -18.90 10.86
C LYS A 168 -10.97 -19.83 10.68
N GLY A 169 -11.35 -20.09 9.44
CA GLY A 169 -12.41 -21.01 9.04
C GLY A 169 -13.79 -20.38 8.94
N ASP A 170 -13.93 -19.07 9.21
CA ASP A 170 -15.22 -18.38 9.12
C ASP A 170 -15.64 -18.32 7.63
N PRO A 171 -16.84 -18.81 7.25
CA PRO A 171 -17.30 -18.75 5.87
C PRO A 171 -17.40 -17.32 5.35
N ILE A 172 -16.90 -17.09 4.14
CA ILE A 172 -16.97 -15.80 3.44
C ILE A 172 -18.10 -15.85 2.41
N ARG A 173 -18.89 -14.78 2.34
CA ARG A 173 -20.03 -14.61 1.42
C ARG A 173 -20.04 -13.23 0.79
N GLY A 174 -20.64 -13.09 -0.39
CA GLY A 174 -20.87 -11.80 -1.05
C GLY A 174 -19.69 -11.28 -1.88
N VAL A 175 -18.61 -12.05 -2.02
CA VAL A 175 -17.47 -11.71 -2.89
C VAL A 175 -17.89 -11.82 -4.37
N GLU A 176 -18.69 -12.84 -4.67
CA GLU A 176 -19.27 -13.13 -5.97
C GLU A 176 -20.33 -12.13 -6.46
N ALA A 177 -20.86 -11.29 -5.57
CA ALA A 177 -21.92 -10.34 -5.88
C ALA A 177 -21.40 -8.97 -6.34
N VAL A 178 -20.08 -8.80 -6.44
CA VAL A 178 -19.45 -7.53 -6.79
C VAL A 178 -19.41 -7.39 -8.32
N ASP A 179 -20.22 -6.47 -8.83
CA ASP A 179 -20.39 -6.17 -10.25
C ASP A 179 -20.11 -4.66 -10.51
N ASP A 180 -18.93 -4.20 -10.09
CA ASP A 180 -18.43 -2.84 -10.39
C ASP A 180 -16.99 -2.95 -10.91
N ASP A 181 -16.76 -2.50 -12.15
CA ASP A 181 -15.44 -2.52 -12.81
C ASP A 181 -14.43 -1.53 -12.18
N LYS A 182 -14.91 -0.68 -11.26
CA LYS A 182 -14.10 0.21 -10.42
C LYS A 182 -13.84 -0.36 -9.04
N VAL A 183 -14.23 -1.59 -8.76
CA VAL A 183 -13.93 -2.29 -7.51
C VAL A 183 -13.06 -3.51 -7.79
N ILE A 184 -12.01 -3.68 -6.99
CA ILE A 184 -11.10 -4.82 -7.08
C ILE A 184 -11.02 -5.49 -5.70
N ILE A 185 -11.23 -6.80 -5.68
CA ILE A 185 -11.12 -7.63 -4.48
C ILE A 185 -9.80 -8.39 -4.53
N PHE A 186 -8.93 -8.11 -3.56
CA PHE A 186 -7.67 -8.82 -3.36
C PHE A 186 -7.82 -9.83 -2.22
N HIS A 187 -7.65 -11.11 -2.54
CA HIS A 187 -7.62 -12.18 -1.55
C HIS A 187 -6.27 -12.18 -0.83
N ALA A 188 -6.28 -12.00 0.50
CA ALA A 188 -5.11 -12.13 1.35
C ALA A 188 -5.18 -13.45 2.14
N GLY A 189 -5.67 -13.42 3.38
CA GLY A 189 -5.87 -14.60 4.20
C GLY A 189 -7.20 -15.31 3.91
N THR A 190 -7.37 -15.88 2.72
CA THR A 190 -8.54 -16.73 2.37
C THR A 190 -8.12 -18.13 1.92
N ALA A 191 -8.99 -19.12 2.11
CA ALA A 191 -8.81 -20.48 1.58
C ALA A 191 -10.13 -21.03 1.02
N LEU A 192 -10.03 -22.04 0.14
CA LEU A 192 -11.18 -22.85 -0.26
C LEU A 192 -11.28 -24.06 0.68
N GLY A 193 -12.31 -24.06 1.54
CA GLY A 193 -12.65 -25.20 2.40
C GLY A 193 -13.80 -26.03 1.82
N ALA A 194 -14.24 -27.05 2.57
CA ALA A 194 -15.31 -27.96 2.15
C ALA A 194 -16.65 -27.23 1.85
N ASN A 195 -16.89 -26.09 2.51
CA ASN A 195 -18.12 -25.29 2.38
C ASN A 195 -17.90 -23.99 1.58
N GLY A 196 -16.86 -23.94 0.75
CA GLY A 196 -16.47 -22.79 -0.06
C GLY A 196 -15.41 -21.91 0.58
N LEU A 197 -15.38 -20.64 0.17
CA LEU A 197 -14.41 -19.64 0.61
C LEU A 197 -14.52 -19.38 2.13
N CYS A 198 -13.39 -19.37 2.83
CA CYS A 198 -13.32 -19.09 4.27
C CYS A 198 -12.09 -18.25 4.67
N THR A 199 -12.10 -17.70 5.89
CA THR A 199 -10.97 -16.96 6.46
C THR A 199 -9.80 -17.90 6.76
N ALA A 200 -8.57 -17.48 6.46
CA ALA A 200 -7.35 -18.27 6.66
C ALA A 200 -6.16 -17.45 7.22
N GLY A 201 -6.36 -16.16 7.45
CA GLY A 201 -5.36 -15.24 8.01
C GLY A 201 -6.01 -14.05 8.73
N GLY A 202 -5.16 -13.18 9.28
CA GLY A 202 -5.62 -12.00 10.02
C GLY A 202 -6.23 -10.92 9.14
N ARG A 203 -5.47 -10.44 8.15
CA ARG A 203 -5.98 -9.65 7.03
C ARG A 203 -6.55 -10.61 6.00
N VAL A 204 -7.84 -10.50 5.70
CA VAL A 204 -8.60 -11.51 4.96
C VAL A 204 -8.75 -11.08 3.50
N ILE A 205 -9.35 -9.90 3.27
CA ILE A 205 -9.65 -9.37 1.94
C ILE A 205 -9.28 -7.89 1.91
N GLY A 206 -8.59 -7.44 0.87
CA GLY A 206 -8.45 -6.02 0.53
C GLY A 206 -9.51 -5.62 -0.51
N VAL A 207 -10.32 -4.60 -0.22
CA VAL A 207 -11.32 -4.06 -1.15
C VAL A 207 -10.84 -2.72 -1.65
N THR A 208 -10.50 -2.62 -2.93
CA THR A 208 -10.05 -1.37 -3.55
C THR A 208 -11.14 -0.78 -4.42
N GLY A 209 -11.60 0.42 -4.09
CA GLY A 209 -12.45 1.23 -4.96
C GLY A 209 -11.64 2.27 -5.72
N LEU A 210 -11.96 2.48 -6.98
CA LEU A 210 -11.37 3.48 -7.87
C LEU A 210 -12.36 4.62 -8.13
N GLY A 211 -11.88 5.85 -8.28
CA GLY A 211 -12.76 7.00 -8.51
C GLY A 211 -12.06 8.18 -9.17
N GLY A 212 -12.84 9.08 -9.78
CA GLY A 212 -12.32 10.35 -10.27
C GLY A 212 -11.96 11.30 -9.11
N THR A 213 -12.60 11.12 -7.96
CA THR A 213 -12.31 11.81 -6.70
C THR A 213 -12.04 10.82 -5.58
N LEU A 214 -11.36 11.27 -4.52
CA LEU A 214 -11.13 10.46 -3.32
C LEU A 214 -12.44 9.94 -2.73
N ARG A 215 -13.46 10.81 -2.64
CA ARG A 215 -14.80 10.47 -2.16
C ARG A 215 -15.42 9.30 -2.93
N GLN A 216 -15.39 9.35 -4.27
CA GLN A 216 -15.96 8.29 -5.11
C GLN A 216 -15.22 6.94 -4.92
N ALA A 217 -13.88 6.98 -4.88
CA ALA A 217 -13.07 5.79 -4.66
C ALA A 217 -13.37 5.15 -3.30
N ARG A 218 -13.51 5.99 -2.26
CA ARG A 218 -13.89 5.58 -0.92
C ARG A 218 -15.30 4.99 -0.86
N GLU A 219 -16.31 5.69 -1.38
CA GLU A 219 -17.71 5.23 -1.36
C GLU A 219 -17.83 3.82 -1.96
N ARG A 220 -17.23 3.58 -3.13
CA ARG A 220 -17.20 2.25 -3.76
C ARG A 220 -16.52 1.18 -2.90
N ALA A 221 -15.35 1.50 -2.35
CA ALA A 221 -14.62 0.56 -1.50
C ALA A 221 -15.45 0.14 -0.28
N TYR A 222 -16.13 1.10 0.35
CA TYR A 222 -16.95 0.86 1.54
C TYR A 222 -18.27 0.16 1.25
N GLU A 223 -18.93 0.48 0.14
CA GLU A 223 -20.14 -0.23 -0.31
C GLU A 223 -19.85 -1.72 -0.56
N CYS A 224 -18.77 -2.02 -1.28
CA CYS A 224 -18.32 -3.40 -1.49
C CYS A 224 -17.90 -4.07 -0.17
N ALA A 225 -17.11 -3.38 0.67
CA ALA A 225 -16.69 -3.89 1.98
C ALA A 225 -17.88 -4.25 2.89
N ALA A 226 -18.97 -3.48 2.82
CA ALA A 226 -20.20 -3.76 3.57
C ALA A 226 -20.91 -5.02 3.07
N GLY A 227 -20.91 -5.26 1.74
CA GLY A 227 -21.50 -6.43 1.10
C GLY A 227 -20.83 -7.77 1.46
N ILE A 228 -19.51 -7.77 1.64
CA ILE A 228 -18.74 -8.99 1.98
C ILE A 228 -18.96 -9.36 3.45
N ARG A 229 -19.34 -10.61 3.76
CA ARG A 229 -19.68 -11.04 5.12
C ARG A 229 -18.86 -12.26 5.56
N PHE A 230 -18.37 -12.21 6.79
CA PHE A 230 -17.86 -13.34 7.57
C PHE A 230 -17.96 -12.98 9.06
N GLU A 231 -18.03 -13.99 9.92
CA GLU A 231 -18.32 -13.77 11.34
C GLU A 231 -17.19 -13.01 12.05
N GLY A 232 -17.54 -11.93 12.76
CA GLY A 232 -16.57 -11.09 13.48
C GLY A 232 -15.64 -10.28 12.56
N LYS A 233 -16.01 -10.11 11.28
CA LYS A 233 -15.38 -9.15 10.36
C LYS A 233 -15.29 -7.78 11.01
N HIS A 234 -14.11 -7.18 10.95
CA HIS A 234 -13.92 -5.76 11.26
C HIS A 234 -12.98 -5.12 10.24
N TYR A 235 -13.11 -3.80 10.10
CA TYR A 235 -12.29 -2.96 9.23
C TYR A 235 -12.45 -1.51 9.71
N ARG A 236 -11.48 -0.65 9.40
CA ARG A 236 -11.57 0.77 9.73
C ARG A 236 -12.62 1.47 8.88
N THR A 237 -13.34 2.42 9.47
CA THR A 237 -14.37 3.20 8.78
C THR A 237 -13.89 4.58 8.31
N ASP A 238 -12.65 4.96 8.58
CA ASP A 238 -12.10 6.29 8.31
C ASP A 238 -10.98 6.32 7.25
N ILE A 239 -10.72 5.22 6.54
CA ILE A 239 -9.68 5.16 5.50
C ILE A 239 -10.02 6.10 4.33
N GLY A 240 -9.21 7.15 4.14
CA GLY A 240 -9.46 8.17 3.12
C GLY A 240 -10.64 9.08 3.45
N LYS A 241 -11.02 9.16 4.72
CA LYS A 241 -11.89 10.24 5.21
C LYS A 241 -11.10 11.54 5.19
N GLU A 242 -11.67 12.59 4.59
CA GLU A 242 -11.14 13.94 4.71
C GLU A 242 -11.23 14.38 6.18
N ALA A 243 -10.17 15.01 6.68
CA ALA A 243 -10.11 15.60 8.02
C ALA A 243 -10.86 16.94 8.05
#